data_AF-A0A3C1SNZ1-F1
#
_entry.id   AF-A0A3C1SNZ1-F1
#
_cell.length_a   1.000
_cell.length_b   1.000
_cell.length_c   1.000
_cell.angle_alpha   90.00
_cell.angle_beta   90.00
_cell.angle_gamma   90.00
#
_symmetry.space_group_name_H-M   'P 1'
#
loop_
_entity.id
_entity.type
_entity.pdbx_description
1 polymer ?
#
loop_
_entity_poly.entity_id
_entity_poly.type
_entity_poly.pdbx_seq_one_letter_code
_entity_poly.pdbx_strand_id
1 'polypeptide(L)' 'MDATLELALELIARPSVTPDDAGCQAVLIARLEKRGFRVERLRFGAVDNLWARLGDAEPLFAFAGHT' A
#
# COMPACT_ATOMS: atom_id res chain seq x y z
N MET A 1 -19.26 7.40 5.24
CA MET A 1 -18.97 6.27 6.15
C MET A 1 -17.67 6.61 6.90
N ASP A 2 -17.18 5.76 7.79
CA ASP A 2 -15.82 5.95 8.33
C ASP A 2 -14.77 5.71 7.23
N ALA A 3 -13.72 6.52 7.18
CA ALA A 3 -12.70 6.46 6.12
C ALA A 3 -11.94 5.14 6.12
N THR A 4 -11.79 4.51 7.30
CA THR A 4 -11.18 3.17 7.44
C THR A 4 -12.09 2.12 6.82
N LEU A 5 -13.38 2.15 7.13
CA LEU A 5 -14.37 1.23 6.56
C LEU A 5 -14.46 1.36 5.03
N GLU A 6 -14.47 2.59 4.51
CA GLU A 6 -14.49 2.85 3.07
C GLU A 6 -13.25 2.27 2.36
N LEU A 7 -12.05 2.47 2.93
CA LEU A 7 -10.83 1.87 2.39
C LEU A 7 -10.87 0.34 2.45
N ALA A 8 -11.32 -0.23 3.56
CA ALA A 8 -11.40 -1.67 3.72
C ALA A 8 -12.31 -2.30 2.66
N LEU A 9 -13.50 -1.73 2.45
CA LEU A 9 -14.44 -2.19 1.42
C LEU A 9 -13.87 -2.05 0.00
N GLU A 10 -13.16 -0.96 -0.30
CA GLU A 10 -12.51 -0.75 -1.59
C GLU A 10 -11.43 -1.81 -1.87
N LEU A 11 -10.63 -2.18 -0.86
CA LEU A 11 -9.60 -3.21 -0.99
C LEU A 11 -10.23 -4.61 -1.10
N ILE A 12 -11.26 -4.94 -0.31
CA ILE A 12 -11.96 -6.24 -0.37
C ILE A 12 -12.61 -6.48 -1.73
N ALA A 13 -13.05 -5.43 -2.43
CA ALA A 13 -13.66 -5.54 -3.75
C ALA A 13 -12.67 -5.96 -4.86
N ARG A 14 -11.37 -5.99 -4.58
CA ARG A 14 -10.31 -6.35 -5.53
C ARG A 14 -9.94 -7.83 -5.35
N PRO A 15 -10.04 -8.66 -6.40
CA PRO A 15 -9.76 -10.10 -6.29
C PRO A 15 -8.24 -10.38 -6.31
N SER A 16 -7.51 -9.93 -5.28
CA SER A 16 -6.05 -10.07 -5.14
C SER A 16 -5.61 -11.49 -4.74
N VAL A 17 -5.93 -12.48 -5.57
CA VAL A 17 -5.50 -13.85 -5.36
C VAL A 17 -4.00 -13.95 -5.64
N THR A 18 -3.22 -14.46 -4.68
CA THR A 18 -1.76 -14.55 -4.77
C THR A 18 -1.28 -15.13 -6.12
N PRO A 19 -0.31 -14.49 -6.81
CA PRO A 19 0.45 -13.29 -6.43
C PRO A 19 -0.12 -11.97 -6.98
N ASP A 20 -1.33 -11.97 -7.54
CA ASP A 20 -1.92 -10.78 -8.16
C ASP A 20 -2.35 -9.74 -7.10
N ASP A 21 -1.86 -8.51 -7.23
CA ASP A 21 -2.23 -7.38 -6.37
C ASP A 21 -3.65 -6.86 -6.67
N ALA A 22 -4.19 -7.12 -7.86
CA ALA A 22 -5.48 -6.57 -8.32
C ALA A 22 -5.63 -5.03 -8.14
N GLY A 23 -4.50 -4.32 -8.12
CA GLY A 23 -4.41 -2.86 -7.97
C GLY A 23 -4.61 -2.34 -6.53
N CYS A 24 -4.58 -3.19 -5.51
CA CYS A 24 -4.63 -2.78 -4.10
C CYS A 24 -3.49 -1.81 -3.76
N GLN A 25 -2.26 -2.11 -4.16
CA GLN A 25 -1.10 -1.24 -3.92
C GLN A 25 -1.26 0.12 -4.60
N ALA A 26 -1.87 0.21 -5.79
CA ALA A 26 -2.11 1.48 -6.47
C ALA A 26 -3.03 2.42 -5.65
N VAL A 27 -4.07 1.87 -5.00
CA VAL A 27 -4.96 2.64 -4.10
C VAL A 27 -4.19 3.16 -2.90
N LEU A 28 -3.38 2.30 -2.26
CA LEU A 28 -2.58 2.68 -1.09
C LEU A 28 -1.57 3.77 -1.45
N ILE A 29 -0.84 3.59 -2.54
CA ILE A 29 0.18 4.54 -3.03
C ILE A 29 -0.44 5.92 -3.28
N ALA A 30 -1.55 5.98 -4.03
CA ALA A 30 -2.21 7.25 -4.35
C ALA A 30 -2.69 8.01 -3.09
N ARG A 31 -3.11 7.28 -2.04
CA ARG A 31 -3.49 7.88 -0.75
C ARG A 31 -2.27 8.36 0.05
N LEU A 32 -1.19 7.58 0.06
CA LEU A 32 0.04 7.87 0.82
C LEU A 32 0.85 9.02 0.20
N GLU A 33 1.00 9.06 -1.13
CA GLU A 33 1.72 10.14 -1.83
C GLU A 33 1.06 11.51 -1.56
N LYS A 34 -0.28 11.57 -1.53
CA LYS A 34 -1.04 12.77 -1.15
C LYS A 34 -0.76 13.25 0.28
N ARG A 35 -0.20 12.39 1.14
CA ARG A 35 0.20 12.71 2.52
C ARG A 35 1.71 12.88 2.68
N GLY A 36 2.46 12.96 1.57
CA GLY A 36 3.90 13.25 1.56
C GLY A 36 4.79 12.02 1.76
N PHE A 37 4.25 10.81 1.71
CA PHE A 37 5.09 9.61 1.68
C PHE A 37 5.84 9.52 0.34
N ARG A 38 7.14 9.22 0.43
CA ARG A 38 7.93 8.76 -0.72
C ARG A 38 7.66 7.28 -0.90
N VAL A 39 7.23 6.89 -2.08
CA VAL A 39 6.90 5.50 -2.41
C VAL A 39 7.95 4.93 -3.35
N GLU A 40 8.51 3.81 -2.97
CA GLU A 40 9.34 2.96 -3.80
C GLU A 40 8.56 1.69 -4.16
N ARG A 41 8.39 1.42 -5.45
CA ARG A 41 7.76 0.19 -5.95
C ARG A 41 8.83 -0.85 -6.21
N LEU A 42 8.68 -2.01 -5.58
CA LEU A 42 9.68 -3.07 -5.54
C LEU A 42 9.09 -4.36 -6.11
N ARG A 43 9.18 -4.53 -7.44
CA ARG A 43 8.69 -5.74 -8.11
C ARG A 43 9.80 -6.78 -8.20
N PHE A 44 9.52 -8.00 -7.74
CA PHE A 44 10.42 -9.14 -7.85
C PHE A 44 9.68 -10.32 -8.49
N GLY A 45 10.07 -10.68 -9.71
CA GLY A 45 9.36 -11.70 -10.49
C GLY A 45 7.89 -11.34 -10.70
N ALA A 46 7.00 -12.19 -10.18
CA ALA A 46 5.54 -12.02 -10.28
C ALA A 46 4.93 -11.24 -9.09
N VAL A 47 5.71 -10.87 -8.08
CA VAL A 47 5.21 -10.24 -6.85
C VAL A 47 5.51 -8.74 -6.86
N ASP A 48 4.45 -7.94 -6.71
CA ASP A 48 4.55 -6.51 -6.49
C ASP A 48 4.68 -6.22 -4.98
N ASN A 49 5.61 -5.35 -4.59
CA ASN A 49 5.77 -4.86 -3.23
C ASN A 49 5.86 -3.33 -3.25
N LEU A 50 5.52 -2.69 -2.13
CA LEU A 50 5.74 -1.26 -1.94
C LEU A 50 6.46 -0.98 -0.63
N TRP A 51 7.33 0.02 -0.66
CA TRP A 51 7.91 0.65 0.51
C TRP A 51 7.51 2.13 0.52
N ALA A 52 6.71 2.54 1.49
CA ALA A 52 6.26 3.93 1.64
C ALA A 52 6.86 4.53 2.91
N ARG A 53 7.64 5.61 2.75
CA ARG A 53 8.35 6.25 3.87
C ARG A 53 8.04 7.73 3.95
N LEU A 54 7.69 8.19 5.15
CA LEU A 54 7.62 9.60 5.52
C LEU A 54 8.82 9.95 6.40
N GLY A 55 9.57 10.99 6.03
CA GLY A 55 10.82 11.38 6.72
C GLY A 55 12.02 10.48 6.40
N ASP A 56 13.17 10.80 7.01
CA ASP A 56 14.45 10.09 6.83
C ASP A 56 15.25 9.87 8.13
N ALA A 57 14.78 10.42 9.27
CA ALA A 57 15.41 10.27 10.57
C ALA A 57 15.02 8.97 11.31
N GLU A 58 15.78 8.64 12.36
CA GLU A 58 15.50 7.59 13.33
C GLU A 58 14.68 8.12 14.53
N PRO A 59 13.90 7.26 15.22
CA PRO A 59 13.67 5.84 14.94
C PRO A 59 12.67 5.60 13.81
N LEU A 60 12.89 4.53 13.03
CA LEU A 60 11.97 4.09 11.98
C LEU A 60 10.87 3.21 12.60
N PHE A 61 9.62 3.67 12.51
CA PHE A 61 8.43 2.87 12.81
C PHE A 61 7.76 2.44 11.50
N ALA A 62 7.43 1.15 11.36
CA ALA A 62 6.87 0.59 10.13
C ALA A 62 5.63 -0.27 10.40
N PHE A 63 4.62 -0.09 9.56
CA PHE A 63 3.53 -1.06 9.39
C PHE A 63 3.89 -2.03 8.26
N ALA A 64 3.63 -3.31 8.45
CA ALA A 64 3.84 -4.36 7.45
C ALA A 64 2.57 -5.19 7.29
N GLY A 65 2.32 -5.67 6.07
CA GLY A 65 1.13 -6.44 5.73
C GLY A 65 1.21 -6.97 4.30
N HIS A 66 0.10 -7.53 3.83
CA HIS A 66 -0.05 -8.05 2.48
C HIS A 66 -1.41 -7.61 1.91
N THR A 67 -1.48 -7.58 0.59
CA THR A 67 -2.69 -7.29 -0.21
C THR A 67 -3.21 -8.54 -0.88
#